data_AF-A0A453EKP7-F1
#
_entry.id   AF-A0A453EKP7-F1
#
_cell.length_a   1.000
_cell.length_b   1.000
_cell.length_c   1.000
_cell.angle_alpha   90.00
_cell.angle_beta   90.00
_cell.angle_gamma   90.00
#
_symmetry.space_group_name_H-M   'P 1'
#
loop_
_entity.id
_entity.type
_entity.pdbx_description
1 polymer ?
#
loop_
_entity_poly.entity_id
_entity_poly.type
_entity_poly.pdbx_seq_one_letter_code
_entity_poly.pdbx_strand_id
1 'polypeptide(L)'
;LDFPSFDGDNPQFWRSRCDKYFDVYGVQPDLWVRVATLHFTGNAARWLQLQESQSTSFTWEALCAALCSKFGREQYQKHLRQFHSLRQTSTVHEYMSRFEELMHQMLAHNPGFD
;
A
#
# COMPACT_ATOMS: atom_id res chain seq x y z
N LEU A 1 11.22 -17.52 5.96
CA LEU A 1 10.35 -16.41 5.54
C LEU A 1 11.28 -15.28 5.18
N ASP A 2 11.17 -14.74 3.96
CA ASP A 2 11.95 -13.56 3.56
C ASP A 2 11.18 -12.29 3.89
N PHE A 3 11.90 -11.22 4.21
CA PHE A 3 11.28 -9.94 4.51
C PHE A 3 10.65 -9.34 3.25
N PRO A 4 9.38 -8.91 3.29
CA PRO A 4 8.68 -8.41 2.11
C PRO A 4 9.28 -7.07 1.63
N SER A 5 9.69 -7.03 0.36
CA SER A 5 10.10 -5.77 -0.29
C SER A 5 8.90 -4.86 -0.53
N PHE A 6 9.11 -3.54 -0.41
CA PHE A 6 8.07 -2.54 -0.63
C PHE A 6 8.50 -1.56 -1.71
N ASP A 7 7.72 -1.44 -2.78
CA ASP A 7 7.94 -0.48 -3.87
C ASP A 7 6.99 0.73 -3.82
N GLY A 8 5.95 0.64 -2.98
CA GLY A 8 4.85 1.59 -2.90
C GLY A 8 3.47 0.94 -3.09
N ASP A 9 3.41 -0.32 -3.52
CA ASP A 9 2.15 -1.03 -3.74
C ASP A 9 1.60 -1.64 -2.44
N ASN A 10 0.32 -1.38 -2.18
CA ASN A 10 -0.48 -1.92 -1.08
C ASN A 10 0.19 -1.83 0.31
N PRO A 11 0.41 -0.62 0.86
CA PRO A 11 1.03 -0.41 2.18
C PRO A 11 0.32 -1.15 3.32
N GLN A 12 -1.00 -1.32 3.27
CA GLN A 12 -1.73 -2.09 4.29
C GLN A 12 -1.37 -3.58 4.27
N PHE A 13 -1.30 -4.17 3.07
CA PHE A 13 -0.96 -5.58 2.90
C PHE A 13 0.51 -5.84 3.24
N TRP A 14 1.39 -4.95 2.78
CA TRP A 14 2.81 -5.00 3.14
C TRP A 14 3.02 -4.90 4.64
N ARG A 15 2.37 -3.94 5.33
CA ARG A 15 2.40 -3.82 6.79
C ARG A 15 2.00 -5.12 7.47
N SER A 16 0.88 -5.72 7.05
CA SER A 16 0.39 -6.97 7.66
C SER A 16 1.36 -8.14 7.49
N ARG A 17 2.11 -8.19 6.38
CA ARG A 17 3.21 -9.16 6.20
C ARG A 17 4.41 -8.86 7.12
N CYS A 18 4.78 -7.59 7.27
CA CYS A 18 5.83 -7.18 8.19
C CYS A 18 5.50 -7.51 9.64
N ASP A 19 4.29 -7.18 10.10
CA ASP A 19 3.85 -7.49 11.47
C ASP A 19 3.93 -9.00 11.74
N LYS A 20 3.48 -9.84 10.80
CA LYS A 20 3.63 -11.31 10.90
C LYS A 20 5.08 -11.77 10.91
N TYR A 21 5.94 -11.14 10.11
CA TYR A 21 7.36 -11.47 10.11
C TYR A 21 7.98 -11.13 11.47
N PHE A 22 7.73 -9.93 12.00
CA PHE A 22 8.28 -9.51 13.27
C PHE A 22 7.78 -10.36 14.45
N ASP A 23 6.52 -10.76 14.42
CA ASP A 23 5.92 -11.67 15.42
C ASP A 23 6.59 -13.05 15.40
N VAL A 24 6.75 -13.66 14.22
CA VAL A 24 7.37 -14.99 14.07
C VAL A 24 8.85 -15.00 14.45
N TYR A 25 9.58 -13.93 14.12
CA TYR A 25 11.02 -13.84 14.36
C TYR A 25 11.40 -13.12 15.66
N GLY A 26 10.42 -12.64 16.44
CA GLY A 26 10.65 -11.96 17.72
C GLY A 26 11.53 -10.71 17.60
N VAL A 27 11.40 -9.95 16.50
CA VAL A 27 12.23 -8.76 16.27
C VAL A 27 11.83 -7.67 17.25
N GLN A 28 12.78 -6.96 17.84
CA GLN A 28 12.47 -5.85 18.75
C GLN A 28 11.86 -4.65 17.99
N PRO A 29 10.84 -3.97 18.56
CA PRO A 29 10.15 -2.85 17.92
C PRO A 29 11.08 -1.73 17.42
N ASP A 30 12.16 -1.44 18.15
CA ASP A 30 13.18 -0.45 17.79
C ASP A 30 13.90 -0.77 16.46
N LEU A 31 13.94 -2.05 16.08
CA LEU A 31 14.55 -2.49 14.83
C LEU A 31 13.54 -2.59 13.67
N TRP A 32 12.23 -2.56 13.93
CA TRP A 32 11.22 -2.78 12.89
C TRP A 32 11.32 -1.75 11.77
N VAL A 33 11.48 -0.48 12.15
CA VAL A 33 11.65 0.63 11.19
C VAL A 33 12.92 0.43 10.37
N ARG A 34 14.05 0.12 11.03
CA ARG A 34 15.34 -0.06 10.35
C ARG A 34 15.32 -1.25 9.39
N VAL A 35 14.73 -2.37 9.79
CA VAL A 35 14.59 -3.55 8.92
C VAL A 35 13.66 -3.22 7.76
N ALA A 36 12.52 -2.60 8.02
CA ALA A 36 11.57 -2.25 6.98
C ALA A 36 12.14 -1.31 5.92
N THR A 37 12.84 -0.25 6.33
CA THR A 37 13.41 0.74 5.41
C THR A 37 14.51 0.17 4.52
N LEU A 38 15.24 -0.84 5.01
CA LEU A 38 16.23 -1.59 4.24
C LEU A 38 15.63 -2.32 3.03
N HIS A 39 14.35 -2.71 3.12
CA HIS A 39 13.63 -3.44 2.08
C HIS A 39 12.75 -2.54 1.20
N PHE A 40 12.89 -1.21 1.32
CA PHE A 40 12.23 -0.29 0.41
C PHE A 40 12.97 -0.24 -0.92
N THR A 41 12.20 -0.26 -2.00
CA THR A 41 12.70 -0.27 -3.37
C THR A 41 11.93 0.75 -4.22
N GLY A 42 12.48 1.11 -5.38
CA GLY A 42 11.77 1.95 -6.35
C GLY A 42 11.33 3.32 -5.80
N ASN A 43 10.02 3.59 -5.87
CA ASN A 43 9.44 4.87 -5.46
C ASN A 43 9.45 5.05 -3.93
N ALA A 44 9.22 3.97 -3.18
CA ALA A 44 9.27 3.97 -1.72
C ALA A 44 10.64 4.36 -1.17
N ALA A 45 11.73 3.85 -1.76
CA ALA A 45 13.09 4.19 -1.35
C ALA A 45 13.40 5.68 -1.54
N ARG A 46 13.02 6.26 -2.69
CA ARG A 46 13.21 7.70 -2.95
C ARG A 46 12.40 8.58 -1.99
N TRP A 47 11.17 8.16 -1.69
CA TRP A 47 10.33 8.86 -0.72
C TRP A 47 10.94 8.84 0.68
N LEU A 48 11.45 7.69 1.10
CA LEU A 48 12.10 7.54 2.39
C LEU A 48 13.33 8.44 2.50
N GLN A 49 14.18 8.47 1.47
CA GLN A 49 15.37 9.32 1.45
C GLN A 49 15.03 10.81 1.63
N LEU A 50 13.93 11.27 1.02
CA LEU A 50 13.42 12.63 1.21
C LEU A 50 12.88 12.85 2.63
N GLN A 51 12.24 11.83 3.23
CA GLN A 51 11.74 11.92 4.61
C GLN A 51 12.86 11.91 5.65
N GLU A 52 13.88 11.08 5.49
CA GLU A 52 15.05 11.04 6.37
C GLU A 52 15.82 12.37 6.35
N SER A 53 15.84 13.05 5.20
CA SER A 53 16.44 14.40 5.09
C SER A 53 15.66 15.47 5.86
N GLN A 54 14.37 15.25 6.14
CA GLN A 54 13.49 16.20 6.84
C GLN A 54 13.20 15.81 8.29
N SER A 55 13.43 14.55 8.69
CA SER A 55 13.09 14.04 10.02
C SER A 55 14.00 12.87 10.40
N THR A 56 14.54 12.92 11.62
CA THR A 56 15.62 12.04 12.08
C THR A 56 15.16 10.67 12.60
N SER A 57 13.86 10.49 12.90
CA SER A 57 13.37 9.21 13.44
C SER A 57 11.86 9.06 13.26
N PHE A 58 11.43 7.89 12.77
CA PHE A 58 10.02 7.48 12.76
C PHE A 58 9.81 6.34 13.74
N THR A 59 8.70 6.35 14.47
CA THR A 59 8.17 5.13 15.09
C THR A 59 7.55 4.23 14.01
N TRP A 60 7.41 2.93 14.27
CA TRP A 60 6.77 2.01 13.32
C TRP A 60 5.37 2.47 12.91
N GLU A 61 4.61 2.98 13.88
CA GLU A 61 3.26 3.48 13.67
C GLU A 61 3.26 4.76 12.81
N ALA A 62 4.18 5.69 13.08
CA ALA A 62 4.33 6.91 12.29
C ALA A 62 4.74 6.61 10.85
N LEU A 63 5.68 5.66 10.66
CA LEU A 63 6.08 5.19 9.34
C LEU A 63 4.88 4.58 8.60
N CYS A 64 4.14 3.67 9.24
CA CYS A 64 2.96 3.05 8.65
C CYS A 64 1.88 4.07 8.27
N ALA A 65 1.62 5.06 9.14
CA ALA A 65 0.66 6.12 8.86
C ALA A 65 1.10 6.99 7.67
N ALA A 66 2.39 7.34 7.60
CA ALA A 66 2.96 8.10 6.51
C ALA A 66 2.90 7.34 5.18
N LEU A 67 3.21 6.04 5.19
CA LEU A 67 3.09 5.16 4.01
C LEU A 67 1.64 5.05 3.55
N CYS A 68 0.69 4.80 4.45
CA CYS A 68 -0.73 4.75 4.11
C CYS A 68 -1.24 6.09 3.57
N SER A 69 -0.79 7.22 4.11
CA SER A 69 -1.19 8.55 3.64
C SER A 69 -0.64 8.85 2.23
N LYS A 70 0.66 8.56 2.01
CA LYS A 70 1.36 8.79 0.74
C LYS A 70 0.88 7.82 -0.34
N PHE A 71 1.09 6.53 -0.11
CA PHE A 71 0.87 5.48 -1.09
C PHE A 71 -0.60 5.07 -1.16
N GLY A 72 -1.33 5.02 -0.03
CA GLY A 72 -2.76 4.69 0.00
C GLY A 72 -3.62 5.60 -0.89
N ARG A 73 -3.33 6.92 -0.89
CA ARG A 73 -3.99 7.88 -1.79
C ARG A 73 -3.61 7.65 -3.26
N GLU A 74 -2.35 7.30 -3.52
CA GLU A 74 -1.86 7.02 -4.88
C GLU A 74 -2.55 5.79 -5.48
N GLN A 75 -2.79 4.75 -4.68
CA GLN A 75 -3.54 3.57 -5.13
C GLN A 75 -5.00 3.92 -5.39
N TYR A 76 -5.65 4.65 -4.49
CA TYR A 76 -7.03 5.09 -4.70
C TYR A 76 -7.17 5.91 -5.99
N GLN A 77 -6.24 6.85 -6.23
CA GLN A 77 -6.20 7.61 -7.47
C GLN A 77 -5.84 6.76 -8.70
N LYS A 78 -5.05 5.71 -8.56
CA LYS A 78 -4.74 4.76 -9.64
C LYS A 78 -5.97 3.91 -10.01
N HIS A 79 -6.69 3.39 -9.02
CA HIS A 79 -7.95 2.68 -9.22
C HIS A 79 -9.02 3.60 -9.82
N LEU A 80 -9.16 4.84 -9.32
CA LEU A 80 -10.05 5.84 -9.91
C LEU A 80 -9.67 6.19 -11.36
N ARG A 81 -8.38 6.34 -11.66
CA ARG A 81 -7.93 6.59 -13.04
C ARG A 81 -8.16 5.38 -13.95
N GLN A 82 -7.94 4.16 -13.49
CA GLN A 82 -8.29 2.95 -14.24
C GLN A 82 -9.80 2.80 -14.44
N PHE A 83 -10.60 3.16 -13.43
CA PHE A 83 -12.05 3.17 -13.51
C PHE A 83 -12.57 4.25 -14.47
N HIS A 84 -11.98 5.44 -14.44
CA HIS A 84 -12.34 6.53 -15.34
C HIS A 84 -11.79 6.33 -16.77
N SER A 85 -10.68 5.59 -16.93
CA SER A 85 -10.17 5.18 -18.25
C SER A 85 -10.80 3.88 -18.76
N LEU A 86 -11.68 3.25 -17.98
CA LEU A 86 -12.42 2.05 -18.38
C LEU A 86 -13.50 2.45 -19.36
N ARG A 87 -13.09 2.55 -20.63
CA ARG A 87 -13.97 2.81 -21.76
C ARG A 87 -14.21 1.48 -22.47
N GLN A 88 -15.48 1.12 -22.62
CA GLN A 88 -15.93 -0.12 -23.24
C GLN A 88 -15.32 -0.24 -24.65
N THR A 89 -14.38 -1.18 -24.80
CA THR A 89 -13.62 -1.41 -26.04
C THR A 89 -13.92 -2.78 -26.65
N SER A 90 -14.63 -3.64 -25.93
CA SER A 90 -14.99 -5.01 -26.29
C SER A 90 -16.44 -5.30 -25.87
N THR A 91 -16.87 -6.56 -25.86
CA THR A 91 -18.25 -6.98 -25.60
C THR A 91 -18.79 -6.56 -24.22
N VAL A 92 -20.11 -6.41 -24.13
CA VAL A 92 -20.84 -6.00 -22.91
C VAL A 92 -20.55 -6.92 -21.72
N HIS A 93 -20.29 -8.20 -21.95
CA HIS A 93 -20.02 -9.19 -20.91
C HIS A 93 -18.67 -8.99 -20.19
N GLU A 94 -17.59 -8.69 -20.93
CA GLU A 94 -16.28 -8.36 -20.33
C GLU A 94 -16.32 -7.04 -19.56
N TYR A 95 -17.09 -6.08 -20.05
CA TYR A 95 -17.30 -4.81 -19.34
C TYR A 95 -18.05 -5.04 -18.03
N MET A 96 -19.10 -5.86 -18.04
CA MET A 96 -19.92 -6.17 -16.87
C MET A 96 -19.11 -6.90 -15.80
N SER A 97 -18.28 -7.88 -16.19
CA SER A 97 -17.43 -8.61 -15.25
C SER A 97 -16.36 -7.71 -14.60
N ARG A 98 -15.73 -6.81 -15.38
CA ARG A 98 -14.77 -5.82 -14.82
C ARG A 98 -15.45 -4.78 -13.94
N PHE A 99 -16.66 -4.38 -14.29
CA PHE A 99 -17.46 -3.44 -13.50
C PHE A 99 -17.85 -4.05 -12.15
N GLU A 100 -18.30 -5.31 -12.13
CA GLU A 100 -18.63 -6.02 -10.89
C GLU A 100 -17.41 -6.25 -9.99
N GLU A 101 -16.24 -6.55 -10.55
CA GLU A 101 -14.98 -6.64 -9.80
C GLU A 101 -14.59 -5.32 -9.15
N LEU A 102 -14.64 -4.22 -9.92
CA LEU A 102 -14.33 -2.89 -9.42
C LEU A 102 -15.35 -2.41 -8.39
N MET A 103 -16.63 -2.71 -8.58
CA MET A 103 -17.69 -2.38 -7.64
C MET A 103 -17.53 -3.14 -6.32
N HIS A 104 -17.20 -4.43 -6.36
CA HIS A 104 -16.87 -5.20 -5.16
C HIS A 104 -15.65 -4.64 -4.42
N GLN A 105 -14.61 -4.22 -5.15
CA GLN A 105 -13.42 -3.60 -4.55
C GLN A 105 -13.72 -2.22 -3.92
N MET A 106 -14.62 -1.43 -4.52
CA MET A 106 -15.05 -0.14 -3.96
C MET A 106 -15.93 -0.32 -2.71
N LEU A 107 -16.88 -1.26 -2.73
CA LEU A 107 -17.76 -1.56 -1.60
C LEU A 107 -17.00 -2.19 -0.42
N ALA A 108 -16.01 -3.03 -0.69
CA ALA A 108 -15.14 -3.58 0.35
C ALA A 108 -14.29 -2.52 1.08
N HIS A 109 -14.09 -1.34 0.48
CA HIS A 109 -13.36 -0.23 1.07
C HIS A 109 -14.26 0.87 1.65
N ASN A 110 -15.58 0.84 1.41
CA ASN A 110 -16.51 1.85 1.90
C ASN A 110 -17.90 1.24 2.17
N PRO A 111 -18.19 0.79 3.42
CA PRO A 111 -19.47 0.17 3.77
C PRO A 111 -20.63 1.17 3.97
N GLY A 112 -20.51 2.40 3.44
CA GLY A 112 -21.43 3.50 3.70
C GLY A 112 -21.89 4.24 2.45
N PHE A 113 -22.24 3.52 1.38
CA PHE A 113 -23.01 4.08 0.28
C PHE A 113 -24.43 3.53 0.34
N ASP A 114 -25.28 4.22 1.09
CA ASP A 114 -26.74 4.27 0.94
C ASP A 114 -27.09 5.73 0.58
#